data_AF-N8XF27-F1
#
_entry.id   AF-N8XF27-F1
#
_cell.length_a   1.000
_cell.length_b   1.000
_cell.length_c   1.000
_cell.angle_alpha   90.00
_cell.angle_beta   90.00
_cell.angle_gamma   90.00
#
_symmetry.space_group_name_H-M   'P 1'
#
loop_
_entity.id
_entity.type
_entity.pdbx_description
1 polymer ?
#
loop_
_entity_poly.entity_id
_entity_poly.type
_entity_poly.pdbx_seq_one_letter_code
_entity_poly.pdbx_strand_id
1 'polypeptide(L)'
;MNKTTLKRTAICSALLSAVVMVAGCNDDDKNSNQNQASQTETLKGTAATGAPFKGAEIIVTNKNGKSQSTTVNENGEFDVKIEIGSPYIIRAKKGDVTLFSYAASAGYVNVNQLTTQALFDVNGQMDVAKLWEAWQSQAAGITQAKIDEAAKKVAANLNEQFTKAGLDPKKVNIFNYEFKPDGKGFDAVLDQVKIDYSCNIGSCNVTYKVGDNANYNWNYTISTNGYSFVVDGGGNGAAGSGQNCAVDMDYSYNINGISGSAVYKICYINFPQNASCAAGNGSLSNLLNTVQVPGVSGTMKVNKFVYQSVASCPAGSIEIAYKQ
;
A
#
# COMPACT_ATOMS: atom_id res chain seq x y z
N MET A 1 62.60 40.66 50.27
CA MET A 1 62.54 41.41 49.00
C MET A 1 61.09 41.65 48.62
N ASN A 2 60.69 42.92 48.67
CA ASN A 2 59.63 43.61 47.92
C ASN A 2 58.92 42.85 46.78
N LYS A 3 57.58 42.72 46.84
CA LYS A 3 56.58 43.57 46.12
C LYS A 3 55.16 42.96 46.13
N THR A 4 54.20 43.73 46.66
CA THR A 4 52.86 44.10 46.11
C THR A 4 52.50 43.51 44.73
N THR A 5 51.28 43.09 44.36
CA THR A 5 49.88 43.55 44.62
C THR A 5 48.95 42.69 43.74
N LEU A 6 47.70 42.36 44.14
CA LEU A 6 46.49 42.56 43.28
C LEU A 6 45.13 42.22 43.97
N LYS A 7 44.29 43.26 44.08
CA LYS A 7 42.80 43.40 43.96
C LYS A 7 41.88 42.18 44.20
N ARG A 8 41.02 42.17 45.24
CA ARG A 8 39.64 42.75 45.39
C ARG A 8 38.51 42.07 44.59
N THR A 9 37.60 41.39 45.33
CA THR A 9 36.11 41.26 45.20
C THR A 9 35.53 40.59 43.92
N ALA A 10 34.49 39.73 43.93
CA ALA A 10 33.57 39.24 44.96
C ALA A 10 32.85 37.95 44.47
N ILE A 11 32.68 37.00 45.40
CA ILE A 11 31.50 36.18 45.76
C ILE A 11 30.43 35.93 44.67
N CYS A 12 30.18 34.65 44.35
CA CYS A 12 28.82 34.11 44.32
C CYS A 12 28.83 32.58 44.55
N SER A 13 28.01 32.18 45.51
CA SER A 13 27.98 30.90 46.21
C SER A 13 27.42 29.76 45.36
N ALA A 14 28.01 28.57 45.49
CA ALA A 14 27.36 27.30 45.15
C ALA A 14 27.70 26.27 46.24
N LEU A 15 26.76 26.04 47.15
CA LEU A 15 26.82 25.04 48.21
C LEU A 15 25.43 24.42 48.37
N LEU A 16 25.43 23.17 48.84
CA LEU A 16 24.34 22.23 49.16
C LEU A 16 23.94 21.29 48.00
N SER A 17 24.32 20.02 48.04
CA SER A 17 24.04 18.94 49.02
C SER A 17 22.57 18.48 49.02
N ALA A 18 22.44 17.18 48.78
CA ALA A 18 21.24 16.37 48.80
C ALA A 18 20.49 16.41 50.14
N VAL A 19 19.17 16.33 50.09
CA VAL A 19 18.31 15.77 51.14
C VAL A 19 17.11 15.07 50.50
N VAL A 20 16.91 13.82 50.90
CA VAL A 20 15.72 12.99 50.72
C VAL A 20 14.65 13.45 51.72
N MET A 21 13.37 13.54 51.32
CA MET A 21 12.22 13.06 52.11
C MET A 21 10.87 13.27 51.41
N VAL A 22 10.13 12.16 51.26
CA VAL A 22 8.70 11.89 51.57
C VAL A 22 7.65 12.99 51.35
N ALA A 23 6.61 12.69 50.55
CA ALA A 23 5.19 12.64 50.95
C ALA A 23 4.25 12.76 49.73
N GLY A 24 3.11 12.06 49.78
CA GLY A 24 1.90 12.49 49.07
C GLY A 24 1.07 11.37 48.43
N CYS A 25 0.35 10.59 49.23
CA CYS A 25 -1.01 10.24 48.83
C CYS A 25 -1.85 11.51 48.97
N ASN A 26 -2.34 12.04 47.86
CA ASN A 26 -3.42 13.01 47.84
C ASN A 26 -4.38 12.61 46.71
N ASP A 27 -5.58 12.23 47.11
CA ASP A 27 -6.76 12.13 46.26
C ASP A 27 -6.98 13.48 45.56
N ASP A 28 -7.17 13.47 44.25
CA ASP A 28 -7.86 14.52 43.51
C ASP A 28 -8.31 13.95 42.17
N ASP A 29 -9.62 13.83 42.03
CA ASP A 29 -10.35 13.55 40.80
C ASP A 29 -9.84 14.43 39.64
N LYS A 30 -8.92 13.87 38.85
CA LYS A 30 -8.63 14.39 37.51
C LYS A 30 -8.81 13.25 36.54
N ASN A 31 -10.03 13.23 36.01
CA ASN A 31 -10.38 12.59 34.75
C ASN A 31 -9.36 12.99 33.69
N SER A 32 -8.25 12.25 33.61
CA SER A 32 -7.29 12.37 32.54
C SER A 32 -7.97 11.76 31.33
N ASN A 33 -8.74 12.59 30.61
CA ASN A 33 -8.87 12.45 29.18
C ASN A 33 -7.44 12.53 28.62
N GLN A 34 -6.73 11.40 28.65
CA GLN A 34 -5.63 11.18 27.75
C GLN A 34 -6.24 11.25 26.36
N ASN A 35 -6.16 12.43 25.76
CA ASN A 35 -6.28 12.58 24.31
C ASN A 35 -5.17 11.71 23.73
N GLN A 36 -5.53 10.47 23.44
CA GLN A 36 -4.68 9.52 22.75
C GLN A 36 -4.44 10.15 21.37
N ALA A 37 -3.27 10.77 21.18
CA ALA A 37 -2.94 11.41 19.93
C ALA A 37 -3.08 10.36 18.81
N SER A 38 -3.89 10.66 17.78
CA SER A 38 -4.04 9.79 16.62
C SER A 38 -2.65 9.46 16.07
N GLN A 39 -2.35 8.17 15.98
CA GLN A 39 -1.12 7.70 15.35
C GLN A 39 -1.16 8.05 13.86
N THR A 40 0.00 8.41 13.31
CA THR A 40 0.14 8.85 11.92
C THR A 40 1.23 8.05 11.22
N GLU A 41 1.07 7.88 9.92
CA GLU A 41 2.04 7.25 9.01
C GLU A 41 2.25 8.11 7.76
N THR A 42 3.30 7.83 6.99
CA THR A 42 3.72 8.66 5.86
C THR A 42 3.57 7.91 4.54
N LEU A 43 2.79 8.48 3.61
CA LEU A 43 2.80 8.10 2.21
C LEU A 43 3.73 9.04 1.46
N LYS A 44 4.73 8.47 0.78
CA LYS A 44 5.61 9.20 -0.14
C LYS A 44 5.38 8.69 -1.56
N GLY A 45 5.72 9.46 -2.57
CA GLY A 45 5.41 9.02 -3.92
C GLY A 45 5.82 9.94 -5.03
N THR A 46 5.55 9.50 -6.26
CA THR A 46 5.75 10.27 -7.48
C THR A 46 4.42 10.44 -8.21
N ALA A 47 4.06 11.69 -8.50
CA ALA A 47 2.95 12.05 -9.36
C ALA A 47 3.47 12.58 -10.70
N ALA A 48 3.09 11.92 -11.80
CA ALA A 48 3.60 12.24 -13.13
C ALA A 48 2.63 11.81 -14.24
N THR A 49 2.79 12.44 -15.41
CA THR A 49 2.08 12.08 -16.65
C THR A 49 3.03 11.93 -17.85
N GLY A 50 4.26 11.45 -17.63
CA GLY A 50 5.40 11.58 -18.57
C GLY A 50 6.30 12.80 -18.28
N ALA A 51 5.88 13.61 -17.31
CA ALA A 51 6.67 14.69 -16.75
C ALA A 51 6.22 14.89 -15.29
N PRO A 52 7.02 15.56 -14.44
CA PRO A 52 6.62 15.86 -13.08
C PRO A 52 5.25 16.54 -13.04
N PHE A 53 4.29 16.02 -12.28
CA PHE A 53 2.99 16.65 -12.08
C PHE A 53 3.08 17.79 -11.03
N LYS A 54 4.16 18.57 -11.14
CA LYS A 54 4.55 19.67 -10.28
C LYS A 54 3.39 20.61 -9.97
N GLY A 55 3.23 20.96 -8.70
CA GLY A 55 2.21 21.90 -8.24
C GLY A 55 0.80 21.32 -8.18
N ALA A 56 0.61 20.02 -8.46
CA ALA A 56 -0.67 19.37 -8.23
C ALA A 56 -0.95 19.25 -6.73
N GLU A 57 -2.21 19.41 -6.35
CA GLU A 57 -2.70 19.09 -5.01
C GLU A 57 -2.85 17.57 -4.89
N ILE A 58 -2.16 16.98 -3.92
CA ILE A 58 -2.38 15.60 -3.50
C ILE A 58 -3.35 15.61 -2.32
N ILE A 59 -4.39 14.80 -2.38
CA ILE A 59 -5.23 14.45 -1.23
C ILE A 59 -5.19 12.94 -1.05
N VAL A 60 -4.78 12.50 0.14
CA VAL A 60 -4.84 11.10 0.57
C VAL A 60 -6.02 10.95 1.51
N THR A 61 -6.88 9.96 1.27
CA THR A 61 -8.02 9.62 2.14
C THR A 61 -7.92 8.17 2.58
N ASN A 62 -7.97 7.94 3.89
CA ASN A 62 -7.92 6.61 4.49
C ASN A 62 -9.32 5.95 4.51
N LYS A 63 -9.44 4.65 4.80
CA LYS A 63 -10.73 3.93 4.77
C LYS A 63 -11.77 4.49 5.75
N ASN A 64 -11.32 5.19 6.79
CA ASN A 64 -12.17 5.82 7.80
C ASN A 64 -12.65 7.22 7.37
N GLY A 65 -12.30 7.68 6.16
CA GLY A 65 -12.66 8.98 5.62
C GLY A 65 -11.77 10.14 6.10
N LYS A 66 -10.70 9.86 6.87
CA LYS A 66 -9.74 10.91 7.26
C LYS A 66 -8.86 11.27 6.07
N SER A 67 -8.64 12.56 5.86
CA SER A 67 -7.87 13.05 4.73
C SER A 67 -6.74 14.00 5.15
N GLN A 68 -5.66 14.00 4.39
CA GLN A 68 -4.58 14.97 4.47
C GLN A 68 -4.15 15.38 3.06
N SER A 69 -3.67 16.61 2.90
CA SER A 69 -3.16 17.12 1.63
C SER A 69 -1.69 17.52 1.66
N THR A 70 -1.08 17.55 0.48
CA THR A 70 0.23 18.14 0.22
C THR A 70 0.28 18.64 -1.23
N THR A 71 1.43 19.16 -1.66
CA THR A 71 1.66 19.57 -3.05
C THR A 71 2.83 18.81 -3.64
N VAL A 72 2.73 18.47 -4.93
CA VAL A 72 3.81 17.84 -5.68
C VAL A 72 4.94 18.84 -5.95
N ASN A 73 6.18 18.46 -5.63
CA ASN A 73 7.36 19.30 -5.81
C ASN A 73 7.81 19.39 -7.29
N GLU A 74 8.93 20.09 -7.53
CA GLU A 74 9.54 20.26 -8.86
C GLU A 74 9.93 18.94 -9.54
N ASN A 75 10.28 17.92 -8.76
CA ASN A 75 10.73 16.62 -9.23
C ASN A 75 9.57 15.62 -9.44
N GLY A 76 8.33 16.03 -9.12
CA GLY A 76 7.17 15.15 -9.19
C GLY A 76 6.93 14.37 -7.90
N GLU A 77 7.70 14.62 -6.85
CA GLU A 77 7.62 13.87 -5.59
C GLU A 77 6.63 14.54 -4.62
N PHE A 78 6.05 13.74 -3.73
CA PHE A 78 5.22 14.22 -2.62
C PHE A 78 5.42 13.38 -1.36
N ASP A 79 5.10 13.95 -0.21
CA ASP A 79 5.08 13.31 1.10
C ASP A 79 3.85 13.81 1.88
N VAL A 80 3.05 12.86 2.40
CA VAL A 80 1.84 13.11 3.17
C VAL A 80 1.87 12.31 4.46
N LYS A 81 1.81 13.02 5.60
CA LYS A 81 1.61 12.43 6.92
C LYS A 81 0.13 12.37 7.28
N ILE A 82 -0.45 11.18 7.32
CA ILE A 82 -1.89 10.93 7.53
C ILE A 82 -2.14 10.05 8.74
N GLU A 83 -3.34 10.14 9.32
CA GLU A 83 -3.80 9.19 10.35
C GLU A 83 -3.81 7.75 9.83
N ILE A 84 -3.34 6.82 10.66
CA ILE A 84 -3.32 5.38 10.35
C ILE A 84 -4.74 4.90 10.01
N GLY A 85 -4.88 4.20 8.89
CA GLY A 85 -6.22 3.78 8.44
C GLY A 85 -6.28 3.19 7.04
N SER A 86 -5.31 2.36 6.67
CA SER A 86 -5.28 1.72 5.36
C SER A 86 -6.54 0.88 5.05
N PRO A 87 -6.92 0.71 3.77
CA PRO A 87 -6.24 1.24 2.58
C PRO A 87 -6.49 2.73 2.33
N TYR A 88 -5.72 3.30 1.41
CA TYR A 88 -5.76 4.69 1.00
C TYR A 88 -6.19 4.83 -0.45
N ILE A 89 -7.01 5.84 -0.72
CA ILE A 89 -7.19 6.38 -2.07
C ILE A 89 -6.49 7.74 -2.15
N ILE A 90 -5.83 7.99 -3.27
CA ILE A 90 -5.04 9.20 -3.50
C ILE A 90 -5.63 9.90 -4.73
N ARG A 91 -5.82 11.22 -4.63
CA ARG A 91 -6.17 12.10 -5.75
C ARG A 91 -5.05 13.10 -5.97
N ALA A 92 -4.56 13.23 -7.20
CA ALA A 92 -3.74 14.35 -7.63
C ALA A 92 -4.55 15.24 -8.58
N LYS A 93 -4.62 16.55 -8.34
CA LYS A 93 -5.35 17.47 -9.22
C LYS A 93 -4.50 18.70 -9.57
N LYS A 94 -4.49 19.06 -10.86
CA LYS A 94 -3.89 20.30 -11.38
C LYS A 94 -4.68 20.78 -12.60
N GLY A 95 -5.29 21.96 -12.49
CA GLY A 95 -6.22 22.45 -13.51
C GLY A 95 -7.35 21.45 -13.72
N ASP A 96 -7.56 21.06 -14.98
CA ASP A 96 -8.60 20.10 -15.38
C ASP A 96 -8.15 18.63 -15.30
N VAL A 97 -6.85 18.38 -15.09
CA VAL A 97 -6.32 17.02 -15.00
C VAL A 97 -6.47 16.53 -13.56
N THR A 98 -7.15 15.39 -13.40
CA THR A 98 -7.30 14.68 -12.13
C THR A 98 -6.84 13.24 -12.33
N LEU A 99 -5.94 12.79 -11.45
CA LEU A 99 -5.40 11.44 -11.43
C LEU A 99 -5.72 10.79 -10.09
N PHE A 100 -5.87 9.47 -10.10
CA PHE A 100 -6.19 8.69 -8.93
C PHE A 100 -5.20 7.54 -8.74
N SER A 101 -5.01 7.14 -7.49
CA SER A 101 -4.21 5.97 -7.13
C SER A 101 -4.69 5.33 -5.84
N TYR A 102 -4.11 4.18 -5.50
CA TYR A 102 -4.43 3.36 -4.36
C TYR A 102 -3.15 2.93 -3.65
N ALA A 103 -3.20 2.88 -2.32
CA ALA A 103 -2.15 2.26 -1.51
C ALA A 103 -2.76 1.35 -0.45
N ALA A 104 -2.30 0.09 -0.40
CA ALA A 104 -2.75 -0.91 0.57
C ALA A 104 -2.30 -0.61 2.01
N SER A 105 -1.20 0.16 2.13
CA SER A 105 -0.54 0.58 3.37
C SER A 105 0.28 1.83 3.08
N ALA A 106 0.83 2.47 4.11
CA ALA A 106 1.81 3.53 3.89
C ALA A 106 3.08 3.00 3.22
N GLY A 107 3.80 3.90 2.55
CA GLY A 107 4.96 3.56 1.75
C GLY A 107 5.03 4.41 0.50
N TYR A 108 5.77 3.90 -0.48
CA TYR A 108 5.89 4.54 -1.78
C TYR A 108 4.68 4.24 -2.67
N VAL A 109 4.08 5.28 -3.25
CA VAL A 109 2.94 5.15 -4.18
C VAL A 109 3.07 6.09 -5.38
N ASN A 110 2.73 5.61 -6.56
CA ASN A 110 2.67 6.40 -7.79
C ASN A 110 1.28 6.98 -7.99
N VAL A 111 1.18 8.19 -8.54
CA VAL A 111 -0.09 8.77 -9.01
C VAL A 111 0.06 9.21 -10.46
N ASN A 112 -0.48 8.42 -11.39
CA ASN A 112 -0.36 8.66 -12.82
C ASN A 112 -1.61 8.17 -13.58
N GLN A 113 -1.62 8.31 -14.91
CA GLN A 113 -2.72 7.86 -15.75
C GLN A 113 -2.92 6.33 -15.71
N LEU A 114 -1.87 5.55 -15.47
CA LEU A 114 -1.95 4.08 -15.39
C LEU A 114 -2.59 3.62 -14.08
N THR A 115 -2.25 4.25 -12.95
CA THR A 115 -2.91 3.96 -11.65
C THR A 115 -4.38 4.35 -11.67
N THR A 116 -4.71 5.44 -12.37
CA THR A 116 -6.09 5.87 -12.60
C THR A 116 -6.86 4.82 -13.41
N GLN A 117 -6.25 4.31 -14.47
CA GLN A 117 -6.83 3.27 -15.32
C GLN A 117 -7.08 1.95 -14.59
N ALA A 118 -6.15 1.53 -13.73
CA ALA A 118 -6.37 0.35 -12.91
C ALA A 118 -7.53 0.56 -11.93
N LEU A 119 -7.61 1.72 -11.27
CA LEU A 119 -8.77 2.03 -10.40
C LEU A 119 -10.08 2.10 -11.18
N PHE A 120 -10.07 2.62 -12.40
CA PHE A 120 -11.23 2.62 -13.28
C PHE A 120 -11.73 1.20 -13.57
N ASP A 121 -10.85 0.25 -13.88
CA ASP A 121 -11.22 -1.16 -14.07
C ASP A 121 -11.79 -1.78 -12.78
N VAL A 122 -11.13 -1.57 -11.63
CA VAL A 122 -11.62 -2.08 -10.34
C VAL A 122 -12.98 -1.51 -9.95
N ASN A 123 -13.24 -0.24 -10.32
CA ASN A 123 -14.51 0.44 -10.10
C ASN A 123 -15.60 0.03 -11.11
N GLY A 124 -15.40 -1.04 -11.88
CA GLY A 124 -16.38 -1.50 -12.86
C GLY A 124 -16.55 -0.53 -14.02
N GLN A 125 -15.48 0.17 -14.41
CA GLN A 125 -15.45 1.14 -15.51
C GLN A 125 -16.38 2.34 -15.28
N MET A 126 -16.52 2.72 -14.01
CA MET A 126 -17.27 3.87 -13.56
C MET A 126 -16.35 5.00 -13.13
N ASP A 127 -16.90 6.21 -13.05
CA ASP A 127 -16.18 7.42 -12.67
C ASP A 127 -15.42 7.25 -11.33
N VAL A 128 -14.09 7.28 -11.40
CA VAL A 128 -13.21 7.13 -10.23
C VAL A 128 -13.33 8.33 -9.30
N ALA A 129 -13.74 9.50 -9.78
CA ALA A 129 -14.02 10.64 -8.92
C ALA A 129 -15.20 10.34 -7.97
N LYS A 130 -16.21 9.60 -8.45
CA LYS A 130 -17.33 9.14 -7.60
C LYS A 130 -16.90 8.08 -6.58
N LEU A 131 -15.97 7.19 -6.96
CA LEU A 131 -15.35 6.26 -6.00
C LEU A 131 -14.60 7.02 -4.90
N TRP A 132 -13.82 8.05 -5.27
CA TRP A 132 -13.07 8.88 -4.32
C TRP A 132 -14.00 9.66 -3.38
N GLU A 133 -15.04 10.31 -3.90
CA GLU A 133 -16.06 11.00 -3.09
C GLU A 133 -16.76 10.07 -2.10
N ALA A 134 -16.99 8.81 -2.49
CA ALA A 134 -17.68 7.81 -1.68
C ALA A 134 -16.73 6.86 -0.91
N TRP A 135 -15.43 7.15 -0.85
CA TRP A 135 -14.39 6.19 -0.46
C TRP A 135 -14.67 5.46 0.86
N GLN A 136 -15.06 6.19 1.90
CA GLN A 136 -15.33 5.60 3.22
C GLN A 136 -16.36 4.45 3.17
N SER A 137 -17.37 4.57 2.30
CA SER A 137 -18.40 3.55 2.13
C SER A 137 -18.02 2.45 1.13
N GLN A 138 -17.07 2.72 0.23
CA GLN A 138 -16.70 1.83 -0.87
C GLN A 138 -15.39 1.08 -0.63
N ALA A 139 -14.53 1.54 0.28
CA ALA A 139 -13.17 1.01 0.47
C ALA A 139 -13.14 -0.51 0.71
N ALA A 140 -14.13 -1.06 1.42
CA ALA A 140 -14.24 -2.50 1.67
C ALA A 140 -14.43 -3.34 0.39
N GLY A 141 -15.01 -2.75 -0.67
CA GLY A 141 -15.19 -3.41 -1.97
C GLY A 141 -13.94 -3.42 -2.86
N ILE A 142 -12.93 -2.63 -2.50
CA ILE A 142 -11.69 -2.42 -3.25
C ILE A 142 -10.56 -3.17 -2.55
N THR A 143 -10.43 -4.46 -2.87
CA THR A 143 -9.45 -5.36 -2.26
C THR A 143 -8.11 -5.32 -2.98
N GLN A 144 -7.03 -5.67 -2.28
CA GLN A 144 -5.70 -5.79 -2.89
C GLN A 144 -5.69 -6.71 -4.10
N ALA A 145 -6.39 -7.84 -4.05
CA ALA A 145 -6.46 -8.77 -5.17
C ALA A 145 -7.08 -8.16 -6.44
N LYS A 146 -8.10 -7.30 -6.29
CA LYS A 146 -8.69 -6.57 -7.43
C LYS A 146 -7.71 -5.54 -8.00
N ILE A 147 -7.00 -4.83 -7.12
CA ILE A 147 -6.00 -3.83 -7.49
C ILE A 147 -4.83 -4.49 -8.24
N ASP A 148 -4.31 -5.61 -7.72
CA ASP A 148 -3.25 -6.36 -8.36
C ASP A 148 -3.70 -6.86 -9.74
N GLU A 149 -4.90 -7.45 -9.83
CA GLU A 149 -5.42 -7.92 -11.12
C GLU A 149 -5.57 -6.79 -12.14
N ALA A 150 -6.09 -5.63 -11.73
CA ALA A 150 -6.21 -4.47 -12.62
C ALA A 150 -4.84 -3.92 -13.04
N ALA A 151 -3.87 -3.85 -12.12
CA ALA A 151 -2.50 -3.51 -12.48
C ALA A 151 -1.90 -4.51 -13.48
N LYS A 152 -2.23 -5.80 -13.39
CA LYS A 152 -1.69 -6.84 -14.28
C LYS A 152 -2.26 -6.66 -15.68
N LYS A 153 -3.54 -6.33 -15.78
CA LYS A 153 -4.17 -5.99 -17.06
C LYS A 153 -3.56 -4.74 -17.68
N VAL A 154 -3.22 -3.72 -16.89
CA VAL A 154 -2.49 -2.54 -17.39
C VAL A 154 -1.14 -2.95 -17.96
N ALA A 155 -0.34 -3.71 -17.19
CA ALA A 155 0.95 -4.20 -17.65
C ALA A 155 0.84 -5.10 -18.88
N ALA A 156 -0.22 -5.90 -18.98
CA ALA A 156 -0.49 -6.78 -20.11
C ALA A 156 -0.88 -6.03 -21.39
N ASN A 157 -1.73 -5.01 -21.29
CA ASN A 157 -2.03 -4.14 -22.43
C ASN A 157 -0.77 -3.41 -22.91
N LEU A 158 0.06 -2.96 -21.98
CA LEU A 158 1.27 -2.18 -22.28
C LEU A 158 2.55 -3.03 -22.35
N ASN A 159 2.44 -4.34 -22.58
CA ASN A 159 3.56 -5.27 -22.52
C ASN A 159 4.71 -4.86 -23.45
N GLU A 160 4.40 -4.43 -24.68
CA GLU A 160 5.40 -3.98 -25.65
C GLU A 160 6.10 -2.69 -25.19
N GLN A 161 5.36 -1.77 -24.60
CA GLN A 161 5.81 -0.45 -24.17
C GLN A 161 6.74 -0.59 -22.95
N PHE A 162 6.33 -1.39 -21.96
CA PHE A 162 7.20 -1.75 -20.83
C PHE A 162 8.48 -2.45 -21.31
N THR A 163 8.38 -3.41 -22.23
CA THR A 163 9.54 -4.12 -22.76
C THR A 163 10.51 -3.18 -23.50
N LYS A 164 9.98 -2.29 -24.36
CA LYS A 164 10.78 -1.26 -25.07
C LYS A 164 11.46 -0.28 -24.11
N ALA A 165 10.83 0.01 -22.98
CA ALA A 165 11.39 0.83 -21.94
C ALA A 165 12.43 0.10 -21.04
N GLY A 166 12.75 -1.16 -21.35
CA GLY A 166 13.72 -1.95 -20.59
C GLY A 166 13.17 -2.53 -19.29
N LEU A 167 11.85 -2.62 -19.14
CA LEU A 167 11.18 -3.15 -17.96
C LEU A 167 10.61 -4.55 -18.25
N ASP A 168 10.53 -5.38 -17.21
CA ASP A 168 9.81 -6.66 -17.25
C ASP A 168 8.34 -6.41 -16.88
N PRO A 169 7.40 -6.35 -17.85
CA PRO A 169 5.99 -6.04 -17.57
C PRO A 169 5.36 -7.03 -16.58
N LYS A 170 5.88 -8.25 -16.48
CA LYS A 170 5.35 -9.27 -15.57
C LYS A 170 5.69 -9.02 -14.10
N LYS A 171 6.59 -8.08 -13.81
CA LYS A 171 7.10 -7.77 -12.46
C LYS A 171 6.88 -6.32 -12.03
N VAL A 172 6.48 -5.43 -12.94
CA VAL A 172 6.26 -4.02 -12.63
C VAL A 172 4.86 -3.80 -12.07
N ASN A 173 4.78 -3.44 -10.78
CA ASN A 173 3.55 -2.95 -10.19
C ASN A 173 3.46 -1.43 -10.35
N ILE A 174 2.55 -0.98 -11.20
CA ILE A 174 2.36 0.44 -11.54
C ILE A 174 2.05 1.33 -10.33
N PHE A 175 1.54 0.77 -9.23
CA PHE A 175 1.16 1.53 -8.03
C PHE A 175 2.35 1.87 -7.14
N ASN A 176 3.43 1.09 -7.13
CA ASN A 176 4.54 1.28 -6.19
C ASN A 176 5.95 1.15 -6.80
N TYR A 177 6.04 0.93 -8.12
CA TYR A 177 7.34 0.93 -8.81
C TYR A 177 8.01 2.30 -8.69
N GLU A 178 9.12 2.40 -7.96
CA GLU A 178 9.85 3.65 -7.81
C GLU A 178 10.45 4.10 -9.14
N PHE A 179 10.21 5.35 -9.53
CA PHE A 179 10.73 5.92 -10.78
C PHE A 179 10.92 7.43 -10.66
N LYS A 180 11.64 8.01 -11.63
CA LYS A 180 11.78 9.45 -11.80
C LYS A 180 11.09 9.89 -13.09
N PRO A 181 10.42 11.05 -13.12
CA PRO A 181 9.80 11.55 -14.35
C PRO A 181 10.86 12.20 -15.27
N ASP A 182 11.74 11.38 -15.86
CA ASP A 182 12.91 11.78 -16.65
C ASP A 182 12.89 11.26 -18.10
N GLY A 183 11.75 10.76 -18.57
CA GLY A 183 11.55 10.20 -19.91
C GLY A 183 12.20 8.83 -20.13
N LYS A 184 12.55 8.10 -19.06
CA LYS A 184 13.18 6.76 -19.14
C LYS A 184 12.41 5.73 -18.34
N GLY A 185 12.65 4.44 -18.64
CA GLY A 185 12.07 3.33 -17.89
C GLY A 185 10.55 3.46 -17.78
N PHE A 186 10.05 3.50 -16.55
CA PHE A 186 8.61 3.63 -16.32
C PHE A 186 8.02 4.92 -16.89
N ASP A 187 8.75 6.04 -16.81
CA ASP A 187 8.27 7.32 -17.33
C ASP A 187 8.19 7.34 -18.85
N ALA A 188 9.11 6.66 -19.53
CA ALA A 188 9.03 6.47 -20.98
C ALA A 188 7.75 5.72 -21.41
N VAL A 189 7.15 4.90 -20.53
CA VAL A 189 5.84 4.29 -20.78
C VAL A 189 4.73 5.32 -20.58
N LEU A 190 4.83 6.18 -19.56
CA LEU A 190 3.87 7.26 -19.32
C LEU A 190 3.83 8.24 -20.50
N ASP A 191 4.99 8.59 -21.08
CA ASP A 191 5.09 9.45 -22.26
C ASP A 191 4.31 8.93 -23.48
N GLN A 192 4.13 7.62 -23.56
CA GLN A 192 3.45 6.97 -24.69
C GLN A 192 1.95 6.88 -24.47
N VAL A 193 1.44 7.04 -23.24
CA VAL A 193 0.06 6.71 -22.89
C VAL A 193 -0.73 7.95 -22.53
N LYS A 194 -1.80 8.19 -23.29
CA LYS A 194 -2.84 9.16 -22.95
C LYS A 194 -4.19 8.45 -22.83
N ILE A 195 -4.91 8.76 -21.76
CA ILE A 195 -6.23 8.20 -21.48
C ILE A 195 -7.16 9.37 -21.19
N ASP A 196 -8.22 9.50 -21.97
CA ASP A 196 -9.21 10.55 -21.79
C ASP A 196 -10.54 9.90 -21.37
N TYR A 197 -11.09 10.37 -20.25
CA TYR A 197 -12.35 9.88 -19.68
C TYR A 197 -13.45 10.92 -19.92
N SER A 198 -14.58 10.46 -20.45
CA SER A 198 -15.81 11.25 -20.56
C SER A 198 -16.93 10.48 -19.87
N CYS A 199 -17.18 10.83 -18.61
CA CYS A 199 -18.13 10.15 -17.76
C CYS A 199 -19.45 10.93 -17.63
N ASN A 200 -20.55 10.19 -17.72
CA ASN A 200 -21.89 10.64 -17.42
C ASN A 200 -22.46 9.81 -16.25
N ILE A 201 -23.68 10.12 -15.83
CA ILE A 201 -24.38 9.31 -14.83
C ILE A 201 -24.56 7.89 -15.38
N GLY A 202 -23.94 6.90 -14.72
CA GLY A 202 -24.09 5.49 -15.06
C GLY A 202 -23.21 4.95 -16.18
N SER A 203 -22.38 5.77 -16.85
CA SER A 203 -21.46 5.28 -17.89
C SER A 203 -20.25 6.19 -18.12
N CYS A 204 -19.14 5.61 -18.56
CA CYS A 204 -17.96 6.33 -18.99
C CYS A 204 -17.54 5.90 -20.38
N ASN A 205 -17.25 6.86 -21.25
CA ASN A 205 -16.56 6.63 -22.50
C ASN A 205 -15.07 6.92 -22.28
N VAL A 206 -14.21 6.02 -22.75
CA VAL A 206 -12.76 6.14 -22.56
C VAL A 206 -12.05 5.96 -23.89
N THR A 207 -11.19 6.91 -24.24
CA THR A 207 -10.32 6.81 -25.42
C THR A 207 -8.88 6.63 -24.99
N TYR A 208 -8.20 5.70 -25.66
CA TYR A 208 -6.82 5.36 -25.37
C TYR A 208 -5.93 5.70 -26.55
N LYS A 209 -4.85 6.42 -26.27
CA LYS A 209 -3.73 6.57 -27.19
C LYS A 209 -2.50 5.91 -26.58
N VAL A 210 -1.83 5.07 -27.36
CA VAL A 210 -0.58 4.41 -26.98
C VAL A 210 0.43 4.55 -28.12
N GLY A 211 1.48 5.33 -27.88
CA GLY A 211 2.42 5.79 -28.90
C GLY A 211 1.71 6.48 -30.05
N ASP A 212 1.96 6.01 -31.27
CA ASP A 212 1.34 6.56 -32.49
C ASP A 212 -0.09 6.03 -32.72
N ASN A 213 -0.54 5.02 -31.97
CA ASN A 213 -1.89 4.50 -32.09
C ASN A 213 -2.90 5.37 -31.33
N ALA A 214 -3.60 6.24 -32.07
CA ALA A 214 -4.61 7.15 -31.53
C ALA A 214 -5.90 6.47 -31.06
N ASN A 215 -6.16 5.22 -31.44
CA ASN A 215 -7.36 4.45 -31.10
C ASN A 215 -6.96 3.07 -30.56
N TYR A 216 -6.14 3.06 -29.51
CA TYR A 216 -5.67 1.82 -28.92
C TYR A 216 -6.86 1.05 -28.30
N ASN A 217 -6.98 -0.22 -28.65
CA ASN A 217 -8.06 -1.07 -28.13
C ASN A 217 -7.66 -1.67 -26.78
N TRP A 218 -8.07 -1.02 -25.68
CA TRP A 218 -7.79 -1.50 -24.34
C TRP A 218 -8.62 -2.74 -24.00
N ASN A 219 -7.93 -3.85 -23.68
CA ASN A 219 -8.57 -5.12 -23.37
C ASN A 219 -8.67 -5.33 -21.84
N TYR A 220 -9.88 -5.20 -21.29
CA TYR A 220 -10.16 -5.40 -19.86
C TYR A 220 -10.29 -6.87 -19.44
N THR A 221 -10.33 -7.79 -20.41
CA THR A 221 -10.37 -9.24 -20.21
C THR A 221 -9.08 -9.93 -20.68
N ILE A 222 -8.01 -9.14 -20.89
CA ILE A 222 -6.70 -9.65 -21.28
C ILE A 222 -6.19 -10.65 -20.24
N SER A 223 -5.58 -11.74 -20.71
CA SER A 223 -4.99 -12.74 -19.81
C SER A 223 -3.82 -12.13 -19.04
N THR A 224 -3.85 -12.30 -17.73
CA THR A 224 -2.79 -11.91 -16.79
C THR A 224 -1.92 -13.11 -16.39
N ASN A 225 -2.03 -14.23 -17.11
CA ASN A 225 -1.24 -15.43 -16.85
C ASN A 225 0.26 -15.12 -16.96
N GLY A 226 1.00 -15.44 -15.90
CA GLY A 226 2.43 -15.17 -15.80
C GLY A 226 2.79 -13.77 -15.31
N TYR A 227 1.83 -12.90 -15.00
CA TYR A 227 2.08 -11.63 -14.29
C TYR A 227 2.01 -11.85 -12.78
N SER A 228 3.04 -11.39 -12.07
CA SER A 228 3.13 -11.50 -10.62
C SER A 228 3.73 -10.22 -10.03
N PHE A 229 2.93 -9.50 -9.27
CA PHE A 229 3.37 -8.36 -8.49
C PHE A 229 3.53 -8.83 -7.06
N VAL A 230 4.78 -8.84 -6.61
CA VAL A 230 5.12 -9.40 -5.31
C VAL A 230 4.83 -8.36 -4.23
N VAL A 231 4.23 -8.81 -3.13
CA VAL A 231 4.20 -8.10 -1.84
C VAL A 231 5.45 -8.56 -1.08
N ASP A 232 6.37 -7.65 -0.78
CA ASP A 232 7.63 -7.98 -0.11
C ASP A 232 7.41 -8.50 1.32
N GLY A 233 7.92 -9.69 1.62
CA GLY A 233 8.24 -10.13 2.98
C GLY A 233 9.75 -10.21 3.08
N GLY A 234 10.39 -9.21 3.68
CA GLY A 234 11.84 -9.06 3.66
C GLY A 234 12.61 -10.26 4.22
N GLY A 235 13.62 -10.69 3.48
CA GLY A 235 14.69 -11.58 3.90
C GLY A 235 15.84 -11.52 2.89
N ASN A 236 17.06 -11.79 3.37
CA ASN A 236 18.25 -11.71 2.55
C ASN A 236 18.33 -12.91 1.60
N GLY A 237 18.59 -12.61 0.33
CA GLY A 237 18.53 -13.56 -0.77
C GLY A 237 19.38 -14.82 -0.61
N ALA A 238 18.75 -15.94 -0.90
CA ALA A 238 19.36 -17.13 -1.51
C ALA A 238 18.38 -17.71 -2.55
N ALA A 239 18.90 -18.44 -3.53
CA ALA A 239 18.08 -19.08 -4.57
C ALA A 239 17.14 -20.15 -3.97
N GLY A 240 15.85 -20.10 -4.30
CA GLY A 240 14.84 -21.05 -3.80
C GLY A 240 14.89 -22.43 -4.49
N SER A 241 14.48 -23.47 -3.76
CA SER A 241 14.63 -24.90 -4.11
C SER A 241 13.34 -25.60 -4.61
N GLY A 242 12.27 -24.87 -4.93
CA GLY A 242 11.09 -25.42 -5.60
C GLY A 242 10.11 -26.25 -4.74
N GLN A 243 10.06 -26.07 -3.42
CA GLN A 243 8.98 -26.64 -2.58
C GLN A 243 7.95 -25.57 -2.20
N ASN A 244 6.66 -25.91 -2.27
CA ASN A 244 5.56 -25.03 -1.88
C ASN A 244 5.09 -25.38 -0.46
N CYS A 245 4.56 -24.41 0.28
CA CYS A 245 3.96 -24.61 1.60
C CYS A 245 2.44 -24.37 1.52
N ALA A 246 1.66 -25.43 1.56
CA ALA A 246 0.20 -25.36 1.67
C ALA A 246 -0.21 -25.13 3.14
N VAL A 247 -1.16 -24.22 3.34
CA VAL A 247 -1.76 -23.91 4.64
C VAL A 247 -3.27 -23.97 4.50
N ASP A 248 -3.88 -24.93 5.19
CA ASP A 248 -5.32 -24.97 5.39
C ASP A 248 -5.64 -24.22 6.69
N MET A 249 -6.44 -23.16 6.58
CA MET A 249 -6.95 -22.39 7.71
C MET A 249 -8.37 -22.82 8.02
N ASP A 250 -8.54 -23.54 9.13
CA ASP A 250 -9.85 -23.87 9.67
C ASP A 250 -10.36 -22.66 10.45
N TYR A 251 -11.51 -22.12 10.05
CA TYR A 251 -12.11 -20.99 10.74
C TYR A 251 -13.58 -21.25 11.03
N SER A 252 -14.03 -20.75 12.18
CA SER A 252 -15.44 -20.60 12.50
C SER A 252 -15.85 -19.16 12.32
N TYR A 253 -17.07 -18.96 11.84
CA TYR A 253 -17.66 -17.64 11.65
C TYR A 253 -19.03 -17.59 12.32
N ASN A 254 -19.37 -16.42 12.86
CA ASN A 254 -20.74 -16.08 13.22
C ASN A 254 -21.12 -14.82 12.43
N ILE A 255 -22.08 -14.97 11.52
CA ILE A 255 -22.62 -13.87 10.72
C ILE A 255 -24.10 -13.76 11.06
N ASN A 256 -24.49 -12.68 11.73
CA ASN A 256 -25.88 -12.39 12.08
C ASN A 256 -26.60 -13.56 12.80
N GLY A 257 -25.91 -14.24 13.72
CA GLY A 257 -26.48 -15.35 14.51
C GLY A 257 -26.38 -16.72 13.86
N ILE A 258 -25.94 -16.81 12.60
CA ILE A 258 -25.66 -18.08 11.93
C ILE A 258 -24.20 -18.45 12.16
N SER A 259 -23.97 -19.60 12.80
CA SER A 259 -22.62 -20.12 13.06
C SER A 259 -22.28 -21.24 12.09
N GLY A 260 -21.08 -21.20 11.52
CA GLY A 260 -20.56 -22.22 10.62
C GLY A 260 -19.04 -22.37 10.73
N SER A 261 -18.49 -23.38 10.07
CA SER A 261 -17.04 -23.55 9.95
C SER A 261 -16.68 -23.93 8.52
N ALA A 262 -15.55 -23.43 8.05
CA ALA A 262 -15.04 -23.68 6.71
C ALA A 262 -13.52 -23.73 6.71
N VAL A 263 -12.96 -24.23 5.60
CA VAL A 263 -11.52 -24.35 5.38
C VAL A 263 -11.13 -23.41 4.26
N TYR A 264 -10.21 -22.49 4.55
CA TYR A 264 -9.62 -21.61 3.55
C TYR A 264 -8.23 -22.13 3.17
N LYS A 265 -8.00 -22.34 1.88
CA LYS A 265 -6.77 -22.98 1.38
C LYS A 265 -5.82 -21.94 0.81
N ILE A 266 -4.61 -21.89 1.35
CA ILE A 266 -3.55 -20.98 0.92
C ILE A 266 -2.34 -21.82 0.52
N CYS A 267 -1.62 -21.43 -0.52
CA CYS A 267 -0.42 -22.14 -0.93
C CYS A 267 0.71 -21.15 -1.24
N TYR A 268 1.78 -21.19 -0.44
CA TYR A 268 2.96 -20.37 -0.64
C TYR A 268 3.92 -21.06 -1.61
N ILE A 269 4.08 -20.56 -2.83
CA ILE A 269 5.01 -21.11 -3.84
C ILE A 269 6.42 -20.54 -3.66
N ASN A 270 7.48 -21.31 -3.93
CA ASN A 270 8.89 -20.91 -3.71
C ASN A 270 9.30 -20.68 -2.25
N PHE A 271 8.81 -21.50 -1.33
CA PHE A 271 9.10 -21.38 0.11
C PHE A 271 10.61 -21.63 0.43
N PRO A 272 11.24 -20.95 1.41
CA PRO A 272 12.68 -21.04 1.66
C PRO A 272 13.09 -22.39 2.23
N GLN A 273 14.28 -22.86 1.87
CA GLN A 273 14.80 -24.17 2.30
C GLN A 273 15.04 -24.26 3.84
N ASN A 274 15.30 -23.12 4.48
CA ASN A 274 15.62 -23.02 5.91
C ASN A 274 14.37 -22.77 6.76
N ALA A 275 13.23 -22.59 6.10
CA ALA A 275 11.96 -22.27 6.70
C ALA A 275 11.13 -23.54 6.80
N SER A 276 10.69 -23.90 8.02
CA SER A 276 9.74 -24.99 8.17
C SER A 276 8.34 -24.52 7.77
N CYS A 277 7.67 -25.29 6.90
CA CYS A 277 6.22 -25.15 6.66
C CYS A 277 5.48 -25.74 7.88
N ALA A 278 5.51 -25.01 8.99
CA ALA A 278 5.01 -25.48 10.27
C ALA A 278 4.60 -24.31 11.19
N ALA A 279 3.81 -24.64 12.21
CA ALA A 279 3.50 -23.71 13.29
C ALA A 279 4.79 -23.30 14.03
N GLY A 280 5.10 -21.99 14.04
CA GLY A 280 6.32 -21.44 14.65
C GLY A 280 7.24 -20.69 13.68
N ASN A 281 6.96 -20.73 12.38
CA ASN A 281 7.65 -19.88 11.42
C ASN A 281 7.10 -18.43 11.49
N GLY A 282 7.92 -17.51 12.03
CA GLY A 282 7.54 -16.11 12.25
C GLY A 282 7.08 -15.36 11.00
N SER A 283 7.63 -15.72 9.84
CA SER A 283 7.25 -15.11 8.55
C SER A 283 5.88 -15.58 8.09
N LEU A 284 5.56 -16.86 8.26
CA LEU A 284 4.22 -17.40 7.97
C LEU A 284 3.17 -16.87 8.94
N SER A 285 3.47 -16.81 10.24
CA SER A 285 2.50 -16.33 11.23
C SER A 285 2.08 -14.87 11.01
N ASN A 286 3.01 -14.01 10.57
CA ASN A 286 2.69 -12.62 10.27
C ASN A 286 1.84 -12.47 9.00
N LEU A 287 2.10 -13.28 7.96
CA LEU A 287 1.30 -13.30 6.74
C LEU A 287 -0.12 -13.81 7.01
N LEU A 288 -0.28 -14.86 7.82
CA LEU A 288 -1.58 -15.44 8.14
C LEU A 288 -2.47 -14.48 8.96
N ASN A 289 -1.89 -13.61 9.78
CA ASN A 289 -2.63 -12.55 10.50
C ASN A 289 -3.21 -11.46 9.57
N THR A 290 -2.77 -11.40 8.31
CA THR A 290 -3.25 -10.42 7.31
C THR A 290 -4.29 -11.00 6.35
N VAL A 291 -4.53 -12.31 6.39
CA VAL A 291 -5.46 -12.99 5.47
C VAL A 291 -6.90 -12.65 5.86
N GLN A 292 -7.58 -11.91 4.99
CA GLN A 292 -9.02 -11.67 5.08
C GLN A 292 -9.74 -12.72 4.24
N VAL A 293 -10.65 -13.50 4.83
CA VAL A 293 -11.44 -14.50 4.09
C VAL A 293 -12.59 -13.79 3.35
N PRO A 294 -12.66 -13.88 2.00
CA PRO A 294 -13.71 -13.24 1.23
C PRO A 294 -15.11 -13.71 1.64
N GLY A 295 -16.04 -12.76 1.80
CA GLY A 295 -17.46 -13.06 2.04
C GLY A 295 -17.86 -13.26 3.50
N VAL A 296 -16.94 -13.09 4.45
CA VAL A 296 -17.26 -13.15 5.89
C VAL A 296 -17.14 -11.76 6.50
N SER A 297 -18.28 -11.13 6.81
CA SER A 297 -18.35 -9.90 7.62
C SER A 297 -18.89 -10.24 9.01
N GLY A 298 -18.02 -10.33 10.01
CA GLY A 298 -18.39 -10.72 11.38
C GLY A 298 -17.18 -11.17 12.21
N THR A 299 -17.41 -11.67 13.42
CA THR A 299 -16.34 -12.20 14.26
C THR A 299 -15.87 -13.53 13.70
N MET A 300 -14.65 -13.55 13.16
CA MET A 300 -13.97 -14.76 12.70
C MET A 300 -13.05 -15.27 13.79
N LYS A 301 -13.12 -16.57 14.06
CA LYS A 301 -12.16 -17.26 14.92
C LYS A 301 -11.43 -18.29 14.08
N VAL A 302 -10.12 -18.13 13.94
CA VAL A 302 -9.27 -19.19 13.41
C VAL A 302 -9.15 -20.28 14.47
N ASN A 303 -9.54 -21.50 14.11
CA ASN A 303 -9.51 -22.65 15.00
C ASN A 303 -8.17 -23.37 14.93
N LYS A 304 -7.64 -23.51 13.70
CA LYS A 304 -6.42 -24.27 13.45
C LYS A 304 -5.80 -23.87 12.11
N PHE A 305 -4.48 -23.91 12.07
CA PHE A 305 -3.73 -23.96 10.82
C PHE A 305 -3.14 -25.35 10.64
N VAL A 306 -3.29 -25.92 9.45
CA VAL A 306 -2.65 -27.18 9.05
C VAL A 306 -1.66 -26.85 7.95
N TYR A 307 -0.38 -27.12 8.21
CA TYR A 307 0.71 -26.83 7.31
C TYR A 307 1.16 -28.12 6.61
N GLN A 308 1.43 -28.03 5.31
CA GLN A 308 1.90 -29.16 4.52
C GLN A 308 2.88 -28.69 3.46
N SER A 309 4.09 -29.23 3.47
CA SER A 309 5.01 -29.09 2.34
C SER A 309 4.47 -29.89 1.15
N VAL A 310 4.32 -29.24 -0.01
CA VAL A 310 3.75 -29.84 -1.22
C VAL A 310 4.63 -29.56 -2.44
N ALA A 311 4.64 -30.48 -3.40
CA ALA A 311 5.37 -30.30 -4.67
C ALA A 311 4.64 -29.35 -5.64
N SER A 312 3.31 -29.23 -5.51
CA SER A 312 2.45 -28.34 -6.29
C SER A 312 1.28 -27.89 -5.43
N CYS A 313 0.71 -26.72 -5.72
CA CYS A 313 -0.40 -26.20 -4.92
C CYS A 313 -1.68 -27.02 -5.08
N PRO A 314 -2.42 -27.28 -3.97
CA PRO A 314 -3.70 -27.96 -4.04
C PRO A 314 -4.73 -27.15 -4.85
N ALA A 315 -5.59 -27.84 -5.58
CA ALA A 315 -6.68 -27.18 -6.32
C ALA A 315 -7.58 -26.36 -5.39
N GLY A 316 -7.97 -25.16 -5.84
CA GLY A 316 -8.78 -24.23 -5.06
C GLY A 316 -8.03 -23.49 -3.96
N SER A 317 -6.70 -23.65 -3.87
CA SER A 317 -5.87 -22.80 -3.02
C SER A 317 -5.60 -21.46 -3.70
N ILE A 318 -5.46 -20.43 -2.88
CA ILE A 318 -4.87 -19.17 -3.34
C ILE A 318 -3.35 -19.33 -3.32
N GLU A 319 -2.75 -19.21 -4.50
CA GLU A 319 -1.30 -19.30 -4.65
C GLU A 319 -0.66 -17.93 -4.35
N ILE A 320 0.31 -17.94 -3.45
CA ILE A 320 1.06 -16.77 -2.99
C ILE A 320 2.54 -17.07 -3.22
N ALA A 321 3.23 -16.34 -4.08
CA ALA A 321 4.67 -16.52 -4.22
C ALA A 321 5.42 -16.01 -2.99
N TYR A 322 6.09 -16.93 -2.29
CA TYR A 322 7.06 -16.64 -1.25
C TYR A 322 8.34 -16.12 -1.89
N LYS A 323 8.79 -14.94 -1.47
CA LYS A 323 10.06 -14.35 -1.86
C LYS A 323 10.95 -14.37 -0.62
N GLN A 324 12.20 -14.81 -0.78
CA GLN A 324 13.20 -14.65 0.26
C GLN A 324 13.51 -13.17 0.42
#